data_AF-A0A2R6DL91-F1
#
_entry.id   AF-A0A2R6DL91-F1
#
_cell.length_a   1.000
_cell.length_b   1.000
_cell.length_c   1.000
_cell.angle_alpha   90.00
_cell.angle_beta   90.00
_cell.angle_gamma   90.00
#
_symmetry.space_group_name_H-M   'P 1'
#
loop_
_entity.id
_entity.type
_entity.pdbx_description
1 polymer ?
#
loop_
_entity_poly.entity_id
_entity_poly.type
_entity_poly.pdbx_seq_one_letter_code
_entity_poly.pdbx_strand_id
1 'polypeptide(L)' 'MYTIVRPGALTDDSPTGEIRLGEDLDPGEITRADTARVLATALDIETTHERTFEELAGDEPIESALESLSSAN' A
#
# COMPACT_ATOMS: atom_id res chain seq x y z
N MET A 1 12.58 13.92 1.57
CA MET A 1 11.23 13.34 1.53
C MET A 1 11.27 12.07 0.71
N TYR A 2 10.68 11.00 1.23
CA TYR A 2 10.61 9.69 0.59
C TYR A 2 9.31 8.99 0.98
N THR A 3 8.92 7.99 0.20
CA THR A 3 7.89 7.00 0.53
C THR A 3 8.42 5.67 0.04
N ILE A 4 8.59 4.69 0.93
CA ILE A 4 9.08 3.36 0.59
C ILE A 4 7.91 2.38 0.71
N VAL A 5 7.49 1.83 -0.43
CA VAL A 5 6.46 0.79 -0.51
C VAL A 5 7.14 -0.55 -0.71
N ARG A 6 6.81 -1.54 0.13
CA ARG A 6 7.34 -2.90 0.08
C ARG A 6 6.20 -3.87 -0.24
N PRO A 7 5.93 -4.15 -1.52
CA PRO A 7 4.87 -5.08 -1.89
C PRO A 7 5.19 -6.51 -1.49
N GLY A 8 4.14 -7.29 -1.22
CA GLY A 8 4.22 -8.74 -1.19
C GLY A 8 4.53 -9.36 -2.55
N ALA A 9 4.25 -10.65 -2.71
CA ALA A 9 4.45 -11.34 -3.97
C ALA A 9 3.52 -10.78 -5.07
N LEU A 10 4.12 -10.35 -6.18
CA LEU A 10 3.43 -9.65 -7.25
C LEU A 10 2.75 -10.62 -8.23
N THR A 11 1.45 -10.45 -8.44
CA THR A 11 0.66 -11.24 -9.41
C THR A 11 0.16 -10.39 -10.59
N ASP A 12 -0.25 -11.06 -11.67
CA ASP A 12 -0.83 -10.45 -12.88
C ASP A 12 -2.36 -10.59 -12.95
N ASP A 13 -3.00 -10.84 -11.81
CA ASP A 13 -4.46 -10.95 -11.72
C ASP A 13 -5.15 -9.60 -11.90
N SER A 14 -6.47 -9.62 -12.00
CA SER A 14 -7.27 -8.39 -12.06
C SER A 14 -7.21 -7.64 -10.72
N PRO A 15 -7.08 -6.29 -10.73
CA PRO A 15 -6.99 -5.51 -9.50
C PRO A 15 -8.28 -5.60 -8.67
N THR A 16 -8.13 -5.54 -7.35
CA THR A 16 -9.26 -5.45 -6.41
C THR A 16 -9.60 -4.00 -6.06
N GLY A 17 -8.60 -3.10 -6.09
CA GLY A 17 -8.72 -1.74 -5.57
C GLY A 17 -8.70 -1.65 -4.04
N GLU A 18 -8.46 -2.77 -3.36
CA GLU A 18 -8.49 -2.92 -1.90
C GLU A 18 -7.20 -3.58 -1.42
N ILE A 19 -6.62 -3.04 -0.36
CA ILE A 19 -5.32 -3.42 0.18
C ILE A 19 -5.36 -3.51 1.71
N ARG A 20 -4.26 -4.00 2.28
CA ARG A 20 -3.92 -3.85 3.69
C ARG A 20 -2.49 -3.33 3.79
N LEU A 21 -2.28 -2.38 4.70
CA LEU A 21 -0.97 -1.79 4.99
C LEU A 21 -0.47 -2.18 6.39
N GLY A 22 0.85 -2.19 6.58
CA GLY A 22 1.49 -2.39 7.89
C GLY A 22 3.01 -2.27 7.82
N GLU A 23 3.69 -2.33 8.96
CA GLU A 23 5.16 -2.27 9.02
C GLU A 23 5.83 -3.65 8.92
N ASP A 24 5.11 -4.70 9.30
CA ASP A 24 5.53 -6.10 9.29
C ASP A 24 4.29 -6.98 9.09
N LEU A 25 4.01 -7.31 7.83
CA LEU A 25 2.88 -8.14 7.43
C LEU A 25 3.34 -9.58 7.26
N ASP A 26 2.48 -10.54 7.62
CA ASP A 26 2.69 -11.93 7.21
C ASP A 26 2.77 -12.04 5.68
N PRO A 27 3.54 -13.00 5.12
CA PRO A 27 3.67 -13.16 3.68
C PRO A 27 2.32 -13.24 2.97
N GLY A 28 2.19 -12.48 1.89
CA GLY A 28 0.99 -12.47 1.05
C GLY A 28 1.29 -11.96 -0.35
N GLU A 29 0.22 -11.79 -1.13
CA GLU A 29 0.28 -11.40 -2.52
C GLU A 29 -0.44 -10.07 -2.74
N ILE A 30 -0.08 -9.37 -3.82
CA ILE A 30 -0.78 -8.19 -4.32
C ILE A 30 -0.65 -8.13 -5.84
N THR A 31 -1.67 -7.63 -6.53
CA THR A 31 -1.61 -7.48 -7.98
C THR A 31 -0.67 -6.34 -8.36
N ARG A 32 0.07 -6.48 -9.47
CA ARG A 32 0.91 -5.39 -10.00
C ARG A 32 0.09 -4.12 -10.29
N ALA A 33 -1.19 -4.29 -10.66
CA ALA A 33 -2.09 -3.19 -10.95
C ALA A 33 -2.46 -2.41 -9.67
N ASP A 34 -2.73 -3.10 -8.55
CA ASP A 34 -3.00 -2.45 -7.27
C ASP A 34 -1.76 -1.76 -6.71
N THR A 35 -0.57 -2.40 -6.77
CA THR A 35 0.70 -1.75 -6.42
C THR A 35 0.93 -0.47 -7.24
N ALA A 36 0.71 -0.52 -8.57
CA ALA A 36 0.85 0.68 -9.41
C ALA A 36 -0.13 1.79 -8.99
N ARG A 37 -1.34 1.43 -8.57
CA ARG A 37 -2.33 2.38 -8.07
C ARG A 37 -1.92 2.97 -6.71
N VAL A 38 -1.38 2.17 -5.79
CA VAL A 38 -0.83 2.68 -4.52
C VAL A 38 0.30 3.67 -4.78
N LEU A 39 1.26 3.33 -5.63
CA LEU A 39 2.38 4.20 -5.96
C LEU A 39 1.94 5.53 -6.57
N ALA A 40 0.92 5.51 -7.44
CA ALA A 40 0.37 6.72 -8.03
C ALA A 40 -0.37 7.58 -6.99
N THR A 41 -1.27 6.97 -6.20
CA THR A 41 -2.06 7.66 -5.18
C THR A 41 -1.19 8.25 -4.07
N ALA A 42 -0.11 7.55 -3.67
CA ALA A 42 0.79 8.01 -2.62
C ALA A 42 1.49 9.35 -2.94
N LEU A 43 1.62 9.72 -4.23
CA LEU A 43 2.22 11.00 -4.64
C LEU A 43 1.42 12.21 -4.15
N ASP A 44 0.10 12.04 -3.95
CA ASP A 44 -0.82 13.11 -3.57
C ASP A 44 -1.23 13.05 -2.08
N ILE A 45 -0.75 12.06 -1.32
CA ILE A 45 -1.16 11.82 0.07
C ILE A 45 0.00 12.11 1.04
N GLU A 46 -0.15 13.17 1.83
CA GLU A 46 0.87 13.65 2.76
C GLU A 46 1.21 12.67 3.88
N THR A 47 0.26 11.83 4.31
CA THR A 47 0.49 10.81 5.36
C THR A 47 1.50 9.74 4.95
N THR A 48 1.76 9.59 3.65
CA THR A 48 2.77 8.66 3.12
C THR A 48 4.19 9.21 3.18
N HIS A 49 4.36 10.50 3.48
CA HIS A 49 5.66 11.15 3.51
C HIS A 49 6.51 10.64 4.67
N GLU A 50 7.77 10.34 4.38
CA GLU A 50 8.74 9.82 5.36
C GLU A 50 8.23 8.53 6.03
N ARG A 51 7.57 7.68 5.23
CA ARG A 51 7.08 6.37 5.66
C ARG A 51 7.73 5.25 4.86
N THR A 52 7.89 4.13 5.56
CA THR A 52 8.13 2.82 4.97
C THR A 52 6.98 1.93 5.39
N PHE A 53 6.30 1.30 4.45
CA PHE A 53 5.20 0.38 4.75
C PHE A 53 5.18 -0.78 3.76
N GLU A 54 4.61 -1.89 4.20
CA GLU A 54 4.31 -3.06 3.40
C GLU A 54 2.87 -2.99 2.90
N GLU A 55 2.63 -3.55 1.73
CA GLU A 55 1.30 -3.64 1.13
C GLU A 55 0.99 -5.06 0.66
N LEU A 56 -0.24 -5.48 0.91
CA LEU A 56 -0.81 -6.75 0.47
C LEU A 56 -2.23 -6.52 -0.04
N ALA A 57 -2.76 -7.48 -0.80
CA ALA A 57 -4.21 -7.55 -1.04
C ALA A 57 -4.96 -7.61 0.31
N GLY A 58 -6.09 -6.91 0.37
CA GLY A 58 -6.89 -6.81 1.59
C GLY A 58 -8.28 -6.27 1.27
N ASP A 59 -8.90 -5.66 2.27
CA ASP A 59 -10.33 -5.28 2.23
C ASP A 59 -10.54 -3.76 2.41
N GLU A 60 -9.47 -2.96 2.46
CA GLU A 60 -9.55 -1.50 2.63
C GLU A 60 -9.26 -0.79 1.30
N PRO A 61 -10.12 0.13 0.82
CA PRO A 61 -9.84 0.89 -0.39
C PRO A 61 -8.49 1.63 -0.32
N ILE A 62 -7.73 1.61 -1.42
CA ILE A 62 -6.35 2.13 -1.48
C ILE A 62 -6.20 3.55 -0.90
N GLU A 63 -7.08 4.47 -1.27
CA GLU A 63 -7.01 5.87 -0.80
C GLU A 63 -7.23 5.96 0.71
N SER A 64 -8.27 5.30 1.21
CA SER A 64 -8.58 5.23 2.65
C SER A 64 -7.44 4.59 3.45
N ALA A 65 -6.86 3.50 2.95
CA ALA A 65 -5.72 2.85 3.58
C ALA A 65 -4.51 3.79 3.70
N LEU A 66 -4.18 4.55 2.64
CA LEU A 66 -3.07 5.50 2.65
C LEU A 66 -3.32 6.72 3.55
N GLU A 67 -4.53 7.27 3.55
CA GLU A 67 -4.93 8.36 4.46
C GLU A 67 -4.88 7.91 5.93
N SER A 68 -5.14 6.63 6.20
CA SER A 68 -5.12 6.06 7.54
C SER A 68 -3.72 5.82 8.12
N LEU A 69 -2.64 6.02 7.33
CA LEU A 69 -1.25 5.93 7.78
C LEU A 69 -0.88 7.07 8.76
N SER A 70 -1.48 7.08 9.94
CA SER A 70 -1.00 7.88 11.06
C SER A 70 0.30 7.28 11.59
N SER A 71 1.22 8.13 12.06
CA SER A 71 2.48 7.72 12.71
C SER A 71 2.22 6.60 13.72
N ALA A 72 2.70 5.39 13.43
CA ALA A 72 2.93 4.39 14.46
C ALA A 72 3.97 4.97 15.42
N ASN A 73 3.69 4.88 16.72
CA ASN A 73 4.48 5.41 17.82
C ASN A 73 5.58 4.43 18.19
#